data_AF-A0A7C0VUI3-F1
#
_entry.id   AF-A0A7C0VUI3-F1
#
_cell.length_a   1.000
_cell.length_b   1.000
_cell.length_c   1.000
_cell.angle_alpha   90.00
_cell.angle_beta   90.00
_cell.angle_gamma   90.00
#
_symmetry.space_group_name_H-M   'P 1'
#
loop_
_entity.id
_entity.type
_entity.pdbx_description
1 polymer ?
#
loop_
_entity_poly.entity_id
_entity_poly.type
_entity_poly.pdbx_seq_one_letter_code
_entity_poly.pdbx_strand_id
1 'polypeptide(L)' 'MKELEKYIGKKVVVRTRNDSQSYKGILYSFDMSKHGGIGNVILEVNSSKILINGIWIELIILYNNAQK' A
#
# COMPACT_ATOMS: atom_id res chain seq x y z
N MET A 1 6.78 -9.84 -9.63
CA MET A 1 5.93 -8.99 -8.77
C MET A 1 4.48 -8.84 -9.28
N LYS A 2 3.91 -9.87 -9.94
CA LYS A 2 2.52 -9.87 -10.50
C LYS A 2 1.41 -9.92 -9.44
N GLU A 3 1.79 -10.00 -8.17
CA GLU A 3 0.85 -10.20 -7.07
C GLU A 3 0.30 -8.87 -6.55
N LEU A 4 1.14 -7.85 -6.43
CA LEU A 4 0.73 -6.52 -5.96
C LEU A 4 -0.17 -5.80 -6.97
N GLU A 5 0.00 -6.07 -8.27
CA GLU A 5 -0.92 -5.59 -9.32
C GLU A 5 -2.37 -6.05 -9.07
N LYS A 6 -2.56 -7.23 -8.48
CA LYS A 6 -3.90 -7.74 -8.15
C LYS A 6 -4.55 -6.99 -6.99
N TYR A 7 -3.78 -6.19 -6.26
CA TYR A 7 -4.27 -5.44 -5.11
C TYR A 7 -4.82 -4.07 -5.53
N ILE A 8 -4.58 -3.63 -6.78
CA ILE A 8 -5.12 -2.38 -7.31
C ILE A 8 -6.66 -2.40 -7.25
N GLY A 9 -7.25 -1.33 -6.70
CA GLY A 9 -8.69 -1.22 -6.45
C GLY A 9 -9.18 -2.02 -5.24
N LYS A 10 -8.30 -2.68 -4.48
CA LYS A 10 -8.64 -3.40 -3.25
C LYS A 10 -8.25 -2.59 -2.02
N LYS A 11 -8.98 -2.82 -0.92
CA LYS A 11 -8.62 -2.30 0.39
C LYS A 11 -7.35 -2.99 0.87
N VAL A 12 -6.37 -2.20 1.28
CA VAL A 12 -5.09 -2.66 1.79
C VAL A 12 -4.71 -1.94 3.08
N VAL A 13 -3.80 -2.54 3.83
CA VAL A 13 -3.00 -1.85 4.85
C VAL A 13 -1.57 -1.75 4.35
N VAL A 14 -1.02 -0.54 4.35
CA VAL A 14 0.40 -0.26 4.09
C VAL A 14 1.07 0.01 5.42
N ARG A 15 2.00 -0.84 5.81
CA ARG A 15 2.80 -0.64 7.04
C ARG A 15 4.12 0.01 6.67
N THR A 16 4.47 1.07 7.40
CA THR A 16 5.76 1.74 7.25
C THR A 16 6.71 1.37 8.38
N ARG A 17 8.00 1.34 8.08
CA ARG A 17 9.09 1.03 9.01
C ARG A 17 9.26 2.10 10.09
N ASN A 18 8.85 3.34 9.83
CA ASN A 18 8.88 4.42 10.81
C ASN A 18 7.69 4.28 11.77
N ASP A 19 7.97 4.07 13.06
CA ASP A 19 7.03 4.07 14.19
C ASP A 19 5.83 3.10 14.10
N SER A 20 5.94 2.03 13.29
CA SER A 20 4.83 1.09 13.03
C SER A 20 3.55 1.77 12.50
N GLN A 21 3.67 2.93 11.86
CA GLN A 21 2.52 3.61 11.29
C GLN A 21 1.90 2.74 10.17
N SER A 22 0.58 2.70 10.15
CA SER A 22 -0.19 1.90 9.19
C SER A 22 -1.23 2.77 8.53
N TYR A 23 -1.25 2.74 7.21
CA TYR A 23 -2.22 3.46 6.38
C TYR A 23 -3.21 2.47 5.81
N LYS A 24 -4.51 2.73 6.01
CA LYS A 24 -5.59 1.92 5.45
C LYS A 24 -6.25 2.69 4.32
N GLY A 25 -6.40 2.06 3.16
CA GLY A 25 -6.99 2.70 2.00
C GLY A 25 -7.20 1.73 0.85
N ILE A 26 -7.71 2.24 -0.26
CA ILE A 26 -7.75 1.49 -1.52
C ILE A 26 -6.41 1.68 -2.21
N LEU A 27 -5.75 0.60 -2.64
CA LEU A 27 -4.53 0.70 -3.43
C LEU A 27 -4.90 1.27 -4.81
N TYR A 28 -4.47 2.50 -5.10
CA TYR A 28 -4.75 3.17 -6.37
C TYR A 28 -3.69 2.81 -7.42
N SER A 29 -2.42 2.97 -7.07
CA SER A 29 -1.30 2.62 -7.94
C SER A 29 -0.01 2.44 -7.13
N PHE A 30 1.02 1.87 -7.74
CA PHE A 30 2.36 1.81 -7.18
C PHE A 30 3.39 1.83 -8.30
N ASP A 31 4.62 2.21 -7.98
CA ASP A 31 5.79 1.99 -8.82
C ASP A 31 6.72 0.93 -8.23
N MET A 32 7.60 0.39 -9.07
CA MET A 32 8.64 -0.53 -8.62
C MET A 32 9.91 0.24 -8.33
N SER A 33 10.57 -0.09 -7.22
CA SER A 33 11.91 0.45 -6.96
C SER A 33 12.91 -0.15 -7.95
N LYS A 34 13.98 0.58 -8.25
CA LYS A 34 15.07 0.13 -9.16
C LYS A 34 15.78 -1.15 -8.68
N HIS A 35 15.58 -1.53 -7.41
CA HIS A 35 16.19 -2.69 -6.78
C HIS A 35 15.21 -3.88 -6.65
N GLY A 36 14.07 -3.85 -7.34
CA GLY A 36 13.09 -4.95 -7.37
C GLY A 36 12.16 -5.00 -6.14
N GLY A 37 12.17 -3.97 -5.30
CA GLY A 37 11.26 -3.80 -4.17
C GLY A 37 10.07 -2.89 -4.48
N ILE A 38 9.25 -2.61 -3.46
CA ILE A 38 8.09 -1.73 -3.57
C ILE A 38 8.61 -0.28 -3.68
N GLY A 39 8.26 0.41 -4.75
CA GLY A 39 8.51 1.85 -4.93
C GLY A 39 7.45 2.67 -4.20
N ASN A 40 7.09 3.84 -4.70
CA ASN A 40 6.04 4.62 -4.05
C ASN A 40 4.66 3.98 -4.27
N VAL A 41 3.77 4.23 -3.32
CA VAL A 41 2.40 3.75 -3.34
C VAL A 41 1.45 4.94 -3.25
N ILE A 42 0.41 4.93 -4.07
CA ILE A 42 -0.72 5.84 -3.95
C ILE A 42 -1.87 5.08 -3.31
N LEU A 43 -2.30 5.53 -2.13
CA LEU A 43 -3.52 5.05 -1.47
C LEU A 43 -4.63 6.08 -1.62
N GLU A 44 -5.85 5.60 -1.85
CA GLU A 44 -7.05 6.41 -1.76
C GLU A 44 -7.73 6.20 -0.39
N VAL A 45 -7.94 7.30 0.34
CA VAL A 45 -8.54 7.36 1.67
C VAL A 45 -9.59 8.45 1.68
N ASN A 46 -10.85 8.13 1.93
CA ASN A 46 -11.97 9.09 1.96
C ASN A 46 -11.99 10.02 0.72
N SER A 47 -11.85 9.44 -0.47
CA SER A 47 -11.80 10.15 -1.76
C SER A 47 -10.59 11.08 -1.96
N SER A 48 -9.61 11.06 -1.06
CA SER A 48 -8.33 11.75 -1.19
C SER A 48 -7.22 10.77 -1.54
N LYS A 49 -6.23 11.20 -2.32
CA LYS A 49 -5.05 10.38 -2.66
C LYS A 49 -3.86 10.80 -1.82
N ILE A 50 -3.19 9.82 -1.21
CA ILE A 50 -1.96 10.02 -0.44
C ILE A 50 -0.81 9.26 -1.09
N LEU A 51 0.35 9.89 -1.15
CA LEU A 51 1.59 9.28 -1.62
C LEU A 51 2.39 8.77 -0.41
N ILE A 52 2.77 7.49 -0.44
CA ILE A 52 3.64 6.87 0.55
C ILE A 52 4.94 6.50 -0.16
N ASN A 53 6.06 7.03 0.35
CA ASN A 53 7.36 6.77 -0.25
C ASN A 53 7.83 5.34 0.05
N GLY A 54 8.24 4.62 -1.00
CA GLY A 54 8.62 3.20 -0.95
C GLY A 54 9.75 2.87 0.01
N ILE A 55 10.66 3.82 0.27
CA ILE A 55 11.78 3.64 1.20
C ILE A 55 11.27 3.30 2.61
N TRP A 56 10.10 3.83 2.97
CA TRP A 56 9.50 3.61 4.27
C TRP A 56 8.59 2.40 4.31
N ILE A 57 8.22 1.80 3.17
CA ILE A 57 7.27 0.70 3.13
C ILE A 57 7.95 -0.58 3.62
N GLU A 58 7.31 -1.22 4.59
CA GLU A 58 7.72 -2.52 5.09
C GLU A 58 6.96 -3.62 4.33
N LEU A 59 5.64 -3.49 4.27
CA LEU A 59 4.76 -4.48 3.66
C LEU A 59 3.39 -3.89 3.30
N ILE A 60 2.69 -4.57 2.39
CA ILE A 60 1.33 -4.24 1.95
C ILE A 60 0.48 -5.51 2.06
N ILE A 61 -0.66 -5.43 2.77
CA ILE A 61 -1.54 -6.58 3.02
C ILE A 61 -2.95 -6.24 2.53
N LEU A 62 -3.62 -7.20 1.90
CA LEU A 62 -5.07 -7.10 1.65
C LEU A 62 -5.84 -6.97 2.97
N TYR A 63 -6.67 -5.94 3.05
CA TYR A 63 -7.54 -5.70 4.18
C TYR A 63 -8.98 -5.97 3.78
N ASN A 64 -9.39 -7.23 3.95
CA ASN A 64 -10.80 -7.56 3.97
C ASN A 64 -11.29 -7.39 5.40
N ASN A 65 -12.34 -6.61 5.60
CA ASN A 65 -13.08 -6.58 6.86
C ASN A 65 -13.75 -7.95 7.04
N ALA A 66 -12.99 -8.97 7.42
CA ALA A 66 -13.52 -10.18 7.99
C ALA A 66 -13.85 -9.86 9.45
N GLN A 67 -14.97 -9.17 9.65
CA GLN A 67 -15.59 -9.07 10.97
C GLN A 67 -16.16 -10.45 11.30
N LYS A 68 -15.74 -11.03 12.42
CA LYS A 68 -16.61 -11.86 13.26
C LYS A 68 -16.99 -11.01 14.47
#